data_AF-A0A1N7L323-F1
#
_entry.id   AF-A0A1N7L323-F1
#
_cell.length_a   1.000
_cell.length_b   1.000
_cell.length_c   1.000
_cell.angle_alpha   90.00
_cell.angle_beta   90.00
_cell.angle_gamma   90.00
#
_symmetry.space_group_name_H-M   'P 1'
#
loop_
_entity.id
_entity.type
_entity.pdbx_description
1 polymer ?
#
loop_
_entity_poly.entity_id
_entity_poly.type
_entity_poly.pdbx_seq_one_letter_code
_entity_poly.pdbx_strand_id
1 'polypeptide(L)'
;MTDERAHPGQTVKISPEQQRESGLLFFRSGNQYRKAAIDGAEKYRDPLAAFKEAEGWATIHDPVCNLLGHAAELYLKAFLIAKGVPVTDLAKKPFGHDLGNLCKEAVSRGLVLDAEYAEGLTEFARDYGMAPYTFRYPDIGRRKLNFPDLLIEMIDALRDAAFDTVNQKARSLGTPIGPS
;
A
#
# COMPACT_ATOMS: atom_id res chain seq x y z
N MET A 1 -42.37 -20.89 -4.99
CA MET A 1 -41.20 -20.05 -5.36
C MET A 1 -40.78 -19.30 -4.11
N THR A 2 -39.92 -19.90 -3.30
CA THR A 2 -39.39 -19.29 -2.07
C THR A 2 -38.22 -18.39 -2.44
N ASP A 3 -38.35 -17.13 -2.04
CA ASP A 3 -37.41 -16.02 -2.22
C ASP A 3 -36.16 -16.29 -1.36
N GLU A 4 -35.07 -16.77 -1.98
CA GLU A 4 -33.73 -16.86 -1.36
C GLU A 4 -33.10 -15.46 -1.31
N ARG A 5 -33.57 -14.62 -0.40
CA ARG A 5 -32.81 -13.42 -0.01
C ARG A 5 -31.72 -13.84 0.95
N ALA A 6 -30.47 -13.79 0.47
CA ALA A 6 -29.29 -13.93 1.28
C ALA A 6 -29.36 -12.99 2.51
N HIS A 7 -29.25 -13.55 3.71
CA HIS A 7 -29.28 -12.81 4.96
C HIS A 7 -28.03 -11.89 5.09
N PRO A 8 -28.21 -10.59 5.38
CA PRO A 8 -27.09 -9.68 5.64
C PRO A 8 -26.52 -10.02 7.03
N GLY A 9 -25.48 -10.85 7.08
CA GLY A 9 -24.85 -11.23 8.34
C GLY A 9 -23.97 -12.48 8.28
N GLN A 10 -24.02 -13.28 7.22
CA GLN A 10 -23.05 -14.36 7.04
C GLN A 10 -21.68 -13.77 6.67
N THR A 11 -20.80 -13.68 7.66
CA THR A 11 -19.39 -13.45 7.42
C THR A 11 -18.87 -14.67 6.68
N VAL A 12 -18.61 -14.55 5.38
CA VAL A 12 -18.04 -15.63 4.58
C VAL A 12 -16.69 -15.98 5.20
N LYS A 13 -16.61 -17.13 5.87
CA LYS A 13 -15.36 -17.65 6.40
C LYS A 13 -14.52 -18.10 5.23
N ILE A 14 -13.48 -17.34 4.91
CA ILE A 14 -12.49 -17.74 3.90
C ILE A 14 -11.55 -18.81 4.49
N SER A 15 -11.18 -19.78 3.67
CA SER A 15 -10.24 -20.84 4.07
C SER A 15 -8.82 -20.29 4.26
N PRO A 16 -7.94 -20.98 5.01
CA PRO A 16 -6.54 -20.61 5.13
C PRO A 16 -5.82 -20.49 3.77
N GLU A 17 -6.20 -21.32 2.80
CA GLU A 17 -5.69 -21.26 1.44
C GLU A 17 -6.16 -20.00 0.69
N GLN A 18 -7.45 -19.65 0.79
CA GLN A 18 -8.01 -18.43 0.20
C GLN A 18 -7.40 -17.16 0.82
N GLN A 19 -7.15 -17.18 2.12
CA GLN A 19 -6.45 -16.12 2.85
C GLN A 19 -5.01 -15.97 2.32
N ARG A 20 -4.30 -17.08 2.10
CA ARG A 20 -2.95 -17.08 1.52
C ARG A 20 -2.95 -16.51 0.10
N GLU A 21 -3.84 -17.00 -0.76
CA GLU A 21 -3.97 -16.50 -2.14
C GLU A 21 -4.26 -15.01 -2.20
N SER A 22 -5.08 -14.51 -1.27
CA SER A 22 -5.35 -13.09 -1.17
C SER A 22 -4.09 -12.30 -0.81
N GLY A 23 -3.29 -12.77 0.15
CA GLY A 23 -2.01 -12.13 0.51
C GLY A 23 -1.03 -12.08 -0.67
N LEU A 24 -0.93 -13.17 -1.44
CA LEU A 24 -0.14 -13.23 -2.67
C LEU A 24 -0.63 -12.27 -3.75
N LEU A 25 -1.95 -12.18 -3.92
CA LEU A 25 -2.57 -11.27 -4.88
C LEU A 25 -2.26 -9.82 -4.50
N PHE A 26 -2.43 -9.44 -3.23
CA PHE A 26 -2.07 -8.12 -2.74
C PHE A 26 -0.59 -7.80 -3.01
N PHE A 27 0.32 -8.73 -2.70
CA PHE A 27 1.74 -8.53 -2.96
C PHE A 27 2.05 -8.29 -4.45
N ARG A 28 1.49 -9.13 -5.34
CA ARG A 28 1.67 -9.00 -6.80
C ARG A 28 1.10 -7.70 -7.34
N SER A 29 -0.08 -7.31 -6.89
CA SER A 29 -0.68 -6.02 -7.26
C SER A 29 0.17 -4.85 -6.77
N GLY A 30 0.71 -4.92 -5.55
CA GLY A 30 1.66 -3.93 -5.03
C GLY A 30 2.86 -3.74 -5.96
N ASN A 31 3.46 -4.83 -6.45
CA ASN A 31 4.56 -4.77 -7.41
C ASN A 31 4.17 -4.11 -8.73
N GLN A 32 2.95 -4.32 -9.23
CA GLN A 32 2.45 -3.68 -10.45
C GLN A 32 2.35 -2.16 -10.28
N TYR A 33 1.77 -1.69 -9.16
CA TYR A 33 1.67 -0.26 -8.86
C TYR A 33 3.04 0.39 -8.68
N ARG A 34 3.94 -0.26 -7.93
CA ARG A 34 5.33 0.18 -7.77
C ARG A 34 6.03 0.33 -9.13
N LYS A 35 5.94 -0.69 -9.99
CA LYS A 35 6.56 -0.63 -11.32
C LYS A 35 6.00 0.53 -12.15
N ALA A 36 4.68 0.68 -12.19
CA ALA A 36 4.04 1.78 -12.91
C ALA A 36 4.46 3.16 -12.37
N ALA A 37 4.68 3.27 -11.05
CA ALA A 37 5.18 4.49 -10.44
C ALA A 37 6.60 4.82 -10.91
N ILE A 38 7.50 3.83 -10.92
CA ILE A 38 8.89 4.00 -11.37
C ILE A 38 8.93 4.37 -12.86
N ASP A 39 8.23 3.59 -13.71
CA ASP A 39 8.15 3.86 -15.15
C ASP A 39 7.58 5.28 -15.42
N GLY A 40 6.57 5.68 -14.65
CA GLY A 40 5.98 7.02 -14.72
C GLY A 40 6.93 8.12 -14.27
N ALA A 41 7.65 7.90 -13.17
CA ALA A 41 8.63 8.84 -12.64
C ALA A 41 9.73 9.10 -13.66
N GLU A 42 10.28 8.05 -14.28
CA GLU A 42 11.29 8.18 -15.33
C GLU A 42 10.76 8.93 -16.55
N LYS A 43 9.55 8.58 -17.01
CA LYS A 43 8.96 9.16 -18.23
C LYS A 43 8.56 10.63 -18.07
N TYR A 44 8.08 11.02 -16.90
CA TYR A 44 7.46 12.34 -16.70
C TYR A 44 8.28 13.28 -15.82
N ARG A 45 9.47 12.88 -15.36
CA ARG A 45 10.37 13.71 -14.52
C ARG A 45 10.57 15.11 -15.11
N ASP A 46 11.12 15.19 -16.33
CA ASP A 46 11.50 16.47 -16.93
C ASP A 46 10.29 17.30 -17.38
N PRO A 47 9.26 16.72 -18.06
CA PRO A 47 8.06 17.46 -18.42
C PRO A 47 7.30 18.01 -17.20
N LEU A 48 7.22 17.25 -16.11
CA LEU A 48 6.51 17.69 -14.90
C LEU A 48 7.29 18.78 -14.17
N ALA A 49 8.63 18.70 -14.14
CA ALA A 49 9.47 19.76 -13.59
C ALA A 49 9.30 21.07 -14.37
N ALA A 50 9.37 21.01 -15.70
CA ALA A 50 9.16 22.17 -16.56
C ALA A 50 7.76 22.78 -16.41
N PHE A 51 6.72 21.95 -16.30
CA PHE A 51 5.35 22.41 -16.08
C PHE A 51 5.18 23.09 -14.71
N LYS A 52 5.73 22.51 -13.63
CA LYS A 52 5.70 23.09 -12.28
C LYS A 52 6.38 24.47 -12.23
N GLU A 53 7.53 24.59 -12.90
CA GLU A 53 8.27 25.85 -13.01
C GLU A 53 7.48 26.91 -13.78
N ALA A 54 6.89 26.54 -14.94
CA ALA A 54 6.15 27.46 -15.79
C ALA A 54 4.85 27.98 -15.14
N GLU A 55 4.13 27.12 -14.44
CA GLU A 55 2.81 27.47 -13.89
C GLU A 55 2.90 28.04 -12.45
N GLY A 56 4.05 27.95 -11.79
CA GLY A 56 4.21 28.38 -10.39
C GLY A 56 3.44 27.52 -9.39
N TRP A 57 3.09 26.28 -9.77
CA TRP A 57 2.35 25.35 -8.91
C TRP A 57 3.30 24.72 -7.90
N ALA A 58 3.05 24.97 -6.61
CA ALA A 58 3.87 24.43 -5.53
C ALA A 58 3.71 22.90 -5.37
N THR A 59 2.56 22.34 -5.77
CA THR A 59 2.24 20.94 -5.51
C THR A 59 1.24 20.38 -6.51
N ILE A 60 1.71 19.84 -7.63
CA ILE A 60 0.92 18.83 -8.34
C ILE A 60 1.13 17.54 -7.56
N HIS A 61 0.06 17.00 -7.00
CA HIS A 61 0.09 15.65 -6.45
C HIS A 61 0.44 14.69 -7.58
N ASP A 62 1.65 14.17 -7.50
CA ASP A 62 2.27 13.39 -8.55
C ASP A 62 1.53 12.06 -8.73
N PRO A 63 1.06 11.71 -9.94
CA PRO A 63 0.56 10.36 -10.24
C PRO A 63 1.48 9.25 -9.70
N VAL A 64 2.80 9.49 -9.68
CA VAL A 64 3.80 8.62 -9.06
C VAL A 64 3.51 8.40 -7.57
N CYS A 65 3.30 9.45 -6.78
CA CYS A 65 3.00 9.34 -5.34
C CYS A 65 1.69 8.57 -5.08
N ASN A 66 0.68 8.74 -5.94
CA ASN A 66 -0.57 8.00 -5.82
C ASN A 66 -0.36 6.48 -6.07
N LEU A 67 0.41 6.14 -7.10
CA LEU A 67 0.77 4.75 -7.40
C LEU A 67 1.62 4.14 -6.27
N LEU A 68 2.58 4.89 -5.73
CA LEU A 68 3.39 4.47 -4.58
C LEU A 68 2.53 4.27 -3.32
N GLY A 69 1.54 5.13 -3.07
CA GLY A 69 0.62 4.95 -1.94
C GLY A 69 -0.25 3.70 -2.05
N HIS A 70 -0.74 3.39 -3.26
CA HIS A 70 -1.41 2.12 -3.50
C HIS A 70 -0.48 0.93 -3.33
N ALA A 71 0.77 1.01 -3.80
CA ALA A 71 1.75 -0.05 -3.55
C ALA A 71 1.95 -0.29 -2.04
N ALA A 72 2.14 0.79 -1.27
CA ALA A 72 2.28 0.74 0.19
C ALA A 72 1.08 0.02 0.86
N GLU A 73 -0.13 0.39 0.48
CA GLU A 73 -1.37 -0.17 1.02
C GLU A 73 -1.42 -1.69 0.81
N LEU A 74 -1.08 -2.12 -0.39
CA LEU A 74 -1.14 -3.53 -0.77
C LEU A 74 -0.04 -4.35 -0.09
N TYR A 75 1.17 -3.81 0.06
CA TYR A 75 2.24 -4.48 0.81
C TYR A 75 1.91 -4.62 2.31
N LEU A 76 1.37 -3.57 2.93
CA LEU A 76 0.92 -3.63 4.32
C LEU A 76 -0.20 -4.67 4.50
N LYS A 77 -1.18 -4.71 3.59
CA LYS A 77 -2.23 -5.74 3.60
C LYS A 77 -1.66 -7.14 3.43
N ALA A 78 -0.73 -7.34 2.49
CA ALA A 78 -0.08 -8.64 2.29
C ALA A 78 0.69 -9.09 3.56
N PHE A 79 1.44 -8.19 4.18
CA PHE A 79 2.13 -8.44 5.45
C PHE A 79 1.14 -8.85 6.56
N LEU A 80 0.08 -8.07 6.76
CA LEU A 80 -0.93 -8.33 7.79
C LEU A 80 -1.66 -9.66 7.58
N ILE A 81 -1.97 -10.00 6.33
CA ILE A 81 -2.54 -11.30 5.97
C ILE A 81 -1.59 -12.44 6.35
N ALA A 82 -0.29 -12.29 6.06
CA ALA A 82 0.71 -13.29 6.42
C ALA A 82 0.86 -13.44 7.95
N LYS A 83 0.64 -12.34 8.70
CA LYS A 83 0.55 -12.33 10.17
C LYS A 83 -0.82 -12.77 10.71
N GLY A 84 -1.73 -13.23 9.85
CA GLY A 84 -3.00 -13.84 10.23
C GLY A 84 -4.19 -12.88 10.37
N VAL A 85 -4.10 -11.64 9.88
CA VAL A 85 -5.25 -10.72 9.85
C VAL A 85 -6.20 -11.13 8.71
N PRO A 86 -7.49 -11.39 8.98
CA PRO A 86 -8.45 -11.76 7.95
C PRO A 86 -8.60 -10.69 6.85
N VAL A 87 -8.72 -11.12 5.59
CA VAL A 87 -8.96 -10.20 4.45
C VAL A 87 -10.22 -9.36 4.66
N THR A 88 -11.26 -9.96 5.25
CA THR A 88 -12.54 -9.30 5.54
C THR A 88 -12.38 -8.10 6.46
N ASP A 89 -11.40 -8.14 7.36
CA ASP A 89 -11.16 -7.08 8.32
C ASP A 89 -10.38 -5.95 7.64
N LEU A 90 -9.40 -6.31 6.80
CA LEU A 90 -8.61 -5.35 6.02
C LEU A 90 -9.44 -4.56 5.00
N ALA A 91 -10.53 -5.13 4.49
CA ALA A 91 -11.44 -4.45 3.58
C ALA A 91 -12.36 -3.43 4.27
N LYS A 92 -12.49 -3.51 5.61
CA LYS A 92 -13.41 -2.70 6.40
C LYS A 92 -12.66 -1.71 7.29
N LYS A 93 -13.39 -0.77 7.88
CA LYS A 93 -12.84 0.08 8.94
C LYS A 93 -12.43 -0.80 10.14
N PRO A 94 -11.32 -0.48 10.83
CA PRO A 94 -10.53 0.76 10.69
C PRO A 94 -9.49 0.74 9.55
N PHE A 95 -9.27 -0.40 8.88
CA PHE A 95 -8.22 -0.57 7.88
C PHE A 95 -8.61 0.04 6.53
N GLY A 96 -9.45 -0.60 5.72
CA GLY A 96 -9.88 -0.06 4.42
C GLY A 96 -8.71 0.45 3.57
N HIS A 97 -8.73 1.74 3.24
CA HIS A 97 -7.65 2.46 2.53
C HIS A 97 -6.82 3.38 3.46
N ASP A 98 -6.93 3.18 4.77
CA ASP A 98 -6.24 3.97 5.79
C ASP A 98 -4.82 3.43 6.01
N LEU A 99 -3.85 4.01 5.29
CA LEU A 99 -2.44 3.66 5.43
C LEU A 99 -1.94 3.83 6.87
N GLY A 100 -2.46 4.80 7.62
CA GLY A 100 -2.04 5.06 8.99
C GLY A 100 -2.41 3.89 9.92
N ASN A 101 -3.65 3.41 9.82
CA ASN A 101 -4.09 2.25 10.62
C ASN A 101 -3.42 0.95 10.16
N LEU A 102 -3.22 0.77 8.85
CA LEU A 102 -2.49 -0.38 8.32
C LEU A 102 -1.04 -0.41 8.82
N CYS A 103 -0.33 0.73 8.80
CA CYS A 103 1.04 0.83 9.27
C CYS A 103 1.15 0.56 10.77
N LYS A 104 0.29 1.19 11.59
CA LYS A 104 0.26 0.96 13.04
C LYS A 104 0.05 -0.51 13.38
N GLU A 105 -0.88 -1.17 12.69
CA GLU A 105 -1.16 -2.60 12.89
C GLU A 105 -0.02 -3.50 12.39
N ALA A 106 0.66 -3.12 11.31
CA ALA A 106 1.81 -3.89 10.82
C ALA A 106 2.96 -3.81 11.83
N VAL A 107 3.26 -2.62 12.37
CA VAL A 107 4.27 -2.41 13.41
C VAL A 107 3.92 -3.18 14.68
N SER A 108 2.65 -3.15 15.13
CA SER A 108 2.21 -3.91 16.31
C SER A 108 2.39 -5.42 16.15
N ARG A 109 2.45 -5.92 14.90
CA ARG A 109 2.67 -7.32 14.53
C ARG A 109 4.12 -7.63 14.11
N GLY A 110 5.05 -6.72 14.41
CA GLY A 110 6.48 -6.91 14.22
C GLY A 110 6.97 -6.59 12.83
N LEU A 111 6.33 -5.66 12.11
CA LEU A 111 6.99 -4.99 10.98
C LEU A 111 8.14 -4.17 11.55
N VAL A 112 9.34 -4.42 11.01
CA VAL A 112 10.55 -3.68 11.34
C VAL A 112 11.01 -2.96 10.08
N LEU A 113 11.17 -1.64 10.18
CA LEU A 113 11.75 -0.78 9.16
C LEU A 113 12.83 0.07 9.83
N ASP A 114 13.78 0.56 9.05
CA ASP A 114 14.71 1.57 9.54
C ASP A 114 13.94 2.80 10.01
N ALA A 115 14.45 3.47 11.05
CA ALA A 115 13.74 4.57 11.71
C ALA A 115 13.34 5.68 10.73
N GLU A 116 14.24 6.03 9.80
CA GLU A 116 14.00 7.01 8.74
C GLU A 116 12.82 6.61 7.83
N TYR A 117 12.74 5.34 7.44
CA TYR A 117 11.64 4.83 6.62
C TYR A 117 10.33 4.72 7.39
N ALA A 118 10.38 4.38 8.68
CA ALA A 118 9.19 4.33 9.53
C ALA A 118 8.59 5.73 9.75
N GLU A 119 9.43 6.74 9.96
CA GLU A 119 9.04 8.14 10.05
C GLU A 119 8.46 8.64 8.73
N GLY A 120 9.18 8.42 7.62
CA GLY A 120 8.71 8.75 6.27
C GLY A 120 7.36 8.11 5.94
N LEU A 121 7.13 6.85 6.34
CA LEU A 121 5.89 6.13 6.06
C LEU A 121 4.75 6.70 6.88
N THR A 122 5.03 7.12 8.12
CA THR A 122 4.06 7.76 9.01
C THR A 122 3.65 9.14 8.49
N GLU A 123 4.61 9.94 8.02
CA GLU A 123 4.33 11.24 7.40
C GLU A 123 3.54 11.06 6.11
N PHE A 124 4.00 10.16 5.24
CA PHE A 124 3.30 9.82 4.00
C PHE A 124 1.88 9.31 4.27
N ALA A 125 1.68 8.44 5.27
CA ALA A 125 0.36 7.93 5.64
C ALA A 125 -0.55 9.02 6.24
N ARG A 126 0.00 9.98 6.99
CA ARG A 126 -0.75 11.13 7.51
C ARG A 126 -1.27 11.99 6.37
N ASP A 127 -0.43 12.24 5.39
CA ASP A 127 -0.87 12.91 4.18
C ASP A 127 -1.90 12.04 3.45
N TYR A 128 -1.60 10.77 3.21
CA TYR A 128 -2.41 9.82 2.42
C TYR A 128 -3.82 9.57 2.99
N GLY A 129 -3.93 9.49 4.32
CA GLY A 129 -5.13 9.06 5.04
C GLY A 129 -6.25 10.10 5.14
N MET A 130 -6.06 11.33 4.67
CA MET A 130 -7.02 12.43 4.90
C MET A 130 -8.35 12.33 4.12
N ALA A 131 -8.42 11.57 3.03
CA ALA A 131 -9.63 11.02 2.42
C ALA A 131 -9.19 10.18 1.21
N PRO A 132 -9.95 9.14 0.79
CA PRO A 132 -9.73 8.60 -0.54
C PRO A 132 -9.85 9.77 -1.53
N TYR A 133 -8.88 9.92 -2.42
CA TYR A 133 -8.89 10.91 -3.52
C TYR A 133 -8.36 12.32 -3.23
N THR A 134 -7.96 12.71 -2.01
CA THR A 134 -7.38 14.06 -1.79
C THR A 134 -6.11 14.29 -2.62
N PHE A 135 -5.32 13.25 -2.86
CA PHE A 135 -4.15 13.22 -3.75
C PHE A 135 -4.45 13.43 -5.23
N ARG A 136 -5.71 13.36 -5.64
CA ARG A 136 -6.09 13.53 -7.06
C ARG A 136 -6.45 14.97 -7.38
N TYR A 137 -6.60 15.80 -6.35
CA TYR A 137 -6.98 17.19 -6.50
C TYR A 137 -5.78 18.05 -6.14
N PRO A 138 -5.46 19.09 -6.92
CA PRO A 138 -4.43 20.04 -6.56
C PRO A 138 -4.77 20.64 -5.20
N ASP A 139 -3.94 20.39 -4.19
CA ASP A 139 -4.05 21.09 -2.93
C ASP A 139 -3.44 22.48 -3.12
N ILE A 140 -4.23 23.53 -2.87
CA ILE A 140 -3.80 24.93 -2.95
C ILE A 140 -2.87 25.26 -1.74
N GLY A 141 -2.69 24.30 -0.82
CA GLY A 141 -1.74 24.35 0.28
C GLY A 141 -0.31 23.91 -0.09
N ARG A 142 0.68 24.51 0.57
CA ARG A 142 2.10 24.14 0.46
C ARG A 142 2.36 22.81 1.18
N ARG A 143 2.16 21.68 0.52
CA ARG A 143 2.70 20.40 1.01
C ARG A 143 3.96 20.05 0.24
N LYS A 144 5.13 20.22 0.86
CA LYS A 144 6.37 19.71 0.27
C LYS A 144 6.44 18.21 0.50
N LEU A 145 5.82 17.41 -0.37
CA LEU A 145 6.30 16.04 -0.59
C LEU A 145 7.55 16.15 -1.45
N ASN A 146 8.64 16.53 -0.78
CA ASN A 146 9.96 16.42 -1.37
C ASN A 146 10.35 14.94 -1.30
N PHE A 147 10.96 14.46 -2.39
CA PHE A 147 11.65 13.17 -2.52
C PHE A 147 10.80 11.98 -2.99
N PRO A 148 10.46 11.92 -4.29
CA PRO A 148 10.05 10.67 -4.92
C PRO A 148 11.08 9.55 -4.72
N ASP A 149 12.38 9.87 -4.65
CA ASP A 149 13.44 8.87 -4.47
C ASP A 149 13.40 8.22 -3.07
N LEU A 150 13.32 9.02 -1.99
CA LEU A 150 13.17 8.49 -0.62
C LEU A 150 11.86 7.70 -0.46
N LEU A 151 10.77 8.17 -1.08
CA LEU A 151 9.50 7.45 -1.10
C LEU A 151 9.64 6.11 -1.82
N ILE A 152 10.36 6.03 -2.94
CA ILE A 152 10.64 4.77 -3.64
C ILE A 152 11.45 3.83 -2.76
N GLU A 153 12.54 4.30 -2.15
CA GLU A 153 13.40 3.49 -1.27
C GLU A 153 12.62 2.92 -0.09
N MET A 154 11.79 3.74 0.56
CA MET A 154 10.92 3.31 1.64
C MET A 154 9.90 2.26 1.19
N ILE A 155 9.29 2.44 0.01
CA ILE A 155 8.33 1.47 -0.54
C ILE A 155 9.04 0.15 -0.91
N ASP A 156 10.31 0.20 -1.32
CA ASP A 156 11.13 -0.99 -1.57
C ASP A 156 11.46 -1.72 -0.27
N ALA A 157 11.82 -1.01 0.80
CA ALA A 157 12.03 -1.61 2.12
C ALA A 157 10.75 -2.29 2.65
N LEU A 158 9.59 -1.64 2.47
CA LEU A 158 8.29 -2.21 2.84
C LEU A 158 7.93 -3.44 1.99
N ARG A 159 8.21 -3.40 0.68
CA ARG A 159 8.04 -4.56 -0.22
C ARG A 159 8.86 -5.74 0.29
N ASP A 160 10.12 -5.52 0.63
CA ASP A 160 11.03 -6.59 1.04
C ASP A 160 10.60 -7.22 2.37
N ALA A 161 10.23 -6.38 3.35
CA ALA A 161 9.67 -6.86 4.62
C ALA A 161 8.37 -7.65 4.44
N ALA A 162 7.49 -7.21 3.53
CA ALA A 162 6.27 -7.92 3.18
C ALA A 162 6.59 -9.26 2.49
N PHE A 163 7.51 -9.28 1.52
CA PHE A 163 7.93 -10.48 0.81
C PHE A 163 8.48 -11.53 1.77
N ASP A 164 9.39 -11.15 2.64
CA ASP A 164 9.99 -12.04 3.63
C ASP A 164 8.94 -12.66 4.55
N THR A 165 8.00 -11.84 5.02
CA THR A 165 6.93 -12.31 5.91
C THR A 165 5.97 -13.27 5.19
N VAL A 166 5.56 -12.92 3.97
CA VAL A 166 4.69 -13.76 3.15
C VAL A 166 5.40 -15.08 2.82
N ASN A 167 6.69 -15.05 2.51
CA ASN A 167 7.52 -16.23 2.24
C ASN A 167 7.68 -17.14 3.46
N GLN A 168 7.97 -16.57 4.62
CA GLN A 168 8.05 -17.33 5.88
C GLN A 168 6.73 -18.04 6.15
N LYS A 169 5.59 -17.35 5.97
CA LYS A 169 4.27 -17.96 6.12
C LYS A 169 4.05 -19.09 5.11
N ALA A 170 4.39 -18.86 3.84
CA ALA A 170 4.24 -19.86 2.79
C ALA A 170 5.09 -21.13 3.04
N ARG A 171 6.33 -20.96 3.52
CA ARG A 171 7.21 -22.06 3.95
C ARG A 171 6.61 -22.86 5.12
N SER A 172 6.03 -22.18 6.11
CA SER A 172 5.37 -22.86 7.24
C SER A 172 4.18 -23.73 6.82
N LEU A 173 3.62 -23.47 5.63
CA LEU A 173 2.54 -24.22 5.01
C LEU A 173 3.03 -25.23 3.94
N GLY A 174 4.33 -25.46 3.83
CA GLY A 174 4.92 -26.43 2.90
C GLY A 174 4.91 -25.98 1.42
N THR A 175 4.72 -24.70 1.13
CA THR A 175 4.57 -24.18 -0.24
C THR A 175 5.37 -22.88 -0.44
N PRO A 176 6.70 -22.95 -0.63
CA PRO A 176 7.51 -21.74 -0.82
C PRO A 176 7.10 -20.97 -2.08
N ILE A 177 7.13 -19.65 -2.00
CA ILE A 177 6.98 -18.77 -3.16
C ILE A 177 8.38 -18.67 -3.79
N GLY A 178 8.46 -18.88 -5.10
CA GLY A 178 9.72 -18.77 -5.84
C GLY A 178 10.37 -17.37 -5.70
N PRO A 179 11.63 -17.21 -6.10
CA PRO A 179 12.30 -15.91 -6.07
C PRO A 179 11.50 -14.87 -6.88
N SER A 180 11.38 -13.67 -6.32
CA SER A 180 10.73 -12.49 -6.91
C SER A 180 11.57 -11.85 -8.01
#